data_AF-A0A0F9FCG3-F1
#
_entry.id   AF-A0A0F9FCG3-F1
#
_cell.length_a   1.000
_cell.length_b   1.000
_cell.length_c   1.000
_cell.angle_alpha   90.00
_cell.angle_beta   90.00
_cell.angle_gamma   90.00
#
_symmetry.space_group_name_H-M   'P 1'
#
loop_
_entity.id
_entity.type
_entity.pdbx_description
1 polymer ?
#
loop_
_entity_poly.entity_id
_entity_poly.type
_entity_poly.pdbx_seq_one_letter_code
_entity_poly.pdbx_strand_id
1 'polypeptide(L)'
;MKAQDIRDDPNPLGLNDIDLRAFHAIKKKYPQFQLYDGTHAFREFYCYKIRALKSTLTRFPILPLVDMRSEVENIKTHHQPRSDLSDPVSLGAKMGECSVARGRIAELLFKALAQAPLWKTTLTLLNGKVWKDHDTKGAHRREGLIMEHNYDVECYDSELRGFISAASHIDNFFQAQFDSYSRQLTRIDVQNKVGVVHSAIASEVESIESVPSVQADSELDDLDTIESGTVMSRVRKGGLVQRDFPGSEIDDFLDGIG
;
A
#
# COMPACT_ATOMS: atom_id res chain seq x y z
N MET A 1 43.04 39.10 6.23
CA MET A 1 42.74 37.69 6.54
C MET A 1 42.27 37.03 5.25
N LYS A 2 43.08 36.14 4.68
CA LYS A 2 42.72 35.44 3.42
C LYS A 2 41.77 34.30 3.79
N ALA A 3 40.59 34.27 3.18
CA ALA A 3 39.77 33.07 3.14
C ALA A 3 40.62 31.99 2.46
N GLN A 4 41.15 31.05 3.24
CA GLN A 4 41.75 29.85 2.69
C GLN A 4 40.65 29.08 1.97
N ASP A 5 40.91 28.70 0.73
CA ASP A 5 40.10 27.74 -0.01
C ASP A 5 40.05 26.42 0.80
N ILE A 6 38.97 26.23 1.56
CA ILE A 6 38.64 24.99 2.28
C ILE A 6 38.35 23.83 1.30
N ARG A 7 38.42 24.09 -0.02
CA ARG A 7 37.98 23.18 -1.08
C ARG A 7 38.89 21.95 -1.27
N ASP A 8 40.14 22.01 -0.80
CA ASP A 8 41.13 20.93 -0.97
C ASP A 8 41.53 20.21 0.34
N ASP A 9 40.88 20.49 1.47
CA ASP A 9 41.14 19.74 2.70
C ASP A 9 40.52 18.32 2.58
N PRO A 10 41.31 17.23 2.67
CA PRO A 10 40.77 15.88 2.63
C PRO A 10 39.89 15.57 3.84
N ASN A 11 40.05 16.28 4.96
CA ASN A 11 39.30 16.08 6.20
C ASN A 11 38.78 17.42 6.80
N PRO A 12 37.87 18.12 6.10
CA PRO A 12 37.46 19.48 6.47
C PRO A 12 36.68 19.53 7.80
N LEU A 13 36.18 18.37 8.23
CA LEU A 13 35.42 18.21 9.46
C LEU A 13 36.29 17.71 10.64
N GLY A 14 37.55 17.32 10.42
CA GLY A 14 38.42 16.72 11.45
C GLY A 14 37.85 15.42 12.01
N LEU A 15 37.28 14.60 11.12
CA LEU A 15 36.76 13.27 11.42
C LEU A 15 37.91 12.32 11.80
N ASN A 16 37.60 11.33 12.62
CA ASN A 16 38.51 10.19 12.83
C ASN A 16 38.58 9.31 11.57
N ASP A 17 39.56 8.42 11.50
CA ASP A 17 39.81 7.57 10.31
C ASP A 17 38.61 6.70 9.89
N ILE A 18 37.76 6.31 10.84
CA ILE A 18 36.57 5.49 10.57
C ILE A 18 35.48 6.34 9.90
N ASP A 19 35.19 7.50 10.49
CA ASP A 19 34.18 8.44 10.00
C ASP A 19 34.62 9.11 8.69
N LEU A 20 35.91 9.36 8.51
CA LEU A 20 36.48 9.90 7.27
C LEU A 20 36.35 8.92 6.10
N ARG A 21 36.64 7.63 6.33
CA ARG A 21 36.39 6.58 5.33
C ARG A 21 34.92 6.48 4.96
N ALA A 22 34.03 6.57 5.96
CA ALA A 22 32.59 6.59 5.71
C ALA A 22 32.17 7.83 4.89
N PHE A 23 32.69 9.01 5.22
CA PHE A 23 32.45 10.23 4.46
C PHE A 23 32.79 10.07 2.98
N HIS A 24 34.01 9.59 2.65
CA HIS A 24 34.40 9.38 1.26
C HIS A 24 33.57 8.29 0.57
N ALA A 25 33.25 7.21 1.27
CA ALA A 25 32.43 6.13 0.73
C ALA A 25 30.99 6.60 0.41
N ILE A 26 30.37 7.37 1.33
CA ILE A 26 29.04 7.94 1.13
C ILE A 26 29.07 8.96 0.00
N LYS A 27 30.04 9.89 -0.01
CA LYS A 27 30.19 10.91 -1.07
C LYS A 27 30.32 10.28 -2.45
N LYS A 28 31.05 9.16 -2.55
CA LYS A 28 31.25 8.44 -3.81
C LYS A 28 30.00 7.66 -4.24
N LYS A 29 29.34 6.96 -3.31
CA LYS A 29 28.25 6.04 -3.62
C LYS A 29 26.88 6.71 -3.70
N TYR A 30 26.69 7.77 -2.92
CA TYR A 30 25.42 8.48 -2.76
C TYR A 30 25.65 10.00 -2.90
N PRO A 31 25.99 10.47 -4.11
CA PRO A 31 26.34 11.88 -4.35
C PRO A 31 25.18 12.86 -4.10
N GLN A 32 23.94 12.36 -4.03
CA GLN A 32 22.78 13.16 -3.68
C GLN A 32 22.83 13.70 -2.24
N PHE A 33 23.61 13.08 -1.34
CA PHE A 33 23.74 13.55 0.03
C PHE A 33 24.78 14.65 0.15
N GLN A 34 24.34 15.82 0.62
CA GLN A 34 25.20 16.93 0.97
C GLN A 34 25.80 16.67 2.36
N LEU A 35 27.06 16.20 2.37
CA LEU A 35 27.76 15.81 3.59
C LEU A 35 28.45 16.96 4.33
N TYR A 36 28.77 18.05 3.62
CA TYR A 36 29.32 19.27 4.19
C TYR A 36 29.16 20.45 3.22
N ASP A 37 28.78 21.62 3.73
CA ASP A 37 28.57 22.85 2.96
C ASP A 37 29.73 23.86 3.05
N GLY A 38 30.76 23.59 3.87
CA GLY A 38 31.85 24.53 4.13
C GLY A 38 31.60 25.46 5.33
N THR A 39 30.44 25.38 5.98
CA THR A 39 30.07 26.26 7.08
C THR A 39 30.72 25.81 8.39
N HIS A 40 31.65 26.61 8.94
CA HIS A 40 32.28 26.31 10.22
C HIS A 40 31.28 26.26 11.39
N ALA A 41 30.25 27.10 11.35
CA ALA A 41 29.23 27.16 12.40
C ALA A 41 28.51 25.83 12.58
N PHE A 42 28.34 25.01 11.54
CA PHE A 42 27.59 23.74 11.61
C PHE A 42 28.48 22.49 11.52
N ARG A 43 29.80 22.64 11.69
CA ARG A 43 30.76 21.54 11.63
C ARG A 43 30.37 20.34 12.50
N GLU A 44 29.98 20.58 13.75
CA GLU A 44 29.55 19.52 14.67
C GLU A 44 28.30 18.77 14.20
N PHE A 45 27.34 19.50 13.65
CA PHE A 45 26.15 18.91 13.04
C PHE A 45 26.53 18.00 11.87
N TYR A 46 27.40 18.44 10.96
CA TYR A 46 27.83 17.60 9.83
C TYR A 46 28.63 16.37 10.26
N CYS A 47 29.46 16.46 11.30
CA CYS A 47 30.07 15.28 11.93
C CYS A 47 29.01 14.29 12.43
N TYR A 48 27.96 14.80 13.07
CA TYR A 48 26.84 13.97 13.54
C TYR A 48 26.05 13.37 12.37
N LYS A 49 25.77 14.16 11.31
CA LYS A 49 25.09 13.72 10.08
C LYS A 49 25.81 12.55 9.44
N ILE A 50 27.13 12.63 9.30
CA ILE A 50 27.95 11.54 8.73
C ILE A 50 27.85 10.27 9.58
N ARG A 51 27.88 10.37 10.91
CA ARG A 51 27.75 9.21 11.81
C ARG A 51 26.37 8.57 11.71
N ALA A 52 25.31 9.39 11.67
CA ALA A 52 23.95 8.93 11.49
C ALA A 52 23.78 8.23 10.13
N LEU A 53 24.20 8.87 9.05
CA LEU A 53 24.17 8.28 7.70
C LEU A 53 25.01 7.00 7.60
N LYS A 54 26.20 6.95 8.21
CA LYS A 54 27.02 5.74 8.29
C LYS A 54 26.23 4.59 8.93
N SER A 55 25.60 4.84 10.07
CA SER A 55 24.80 3.84 10.79
C SER A 55 23.62 3.33 9.95
N THR A 56 22.88 4.24 9.33
CA THR A 56 21.69 3.92 8.53
C THR A 56 22.07 3.20 7.24
N LEU A 57 23.03 3.72 6.48
CA LEU A 57 23.44 3.19 5.17
C LEU A 57 24.19 1.86 5.25
N THR A 58 24.80 1.54 6.40
CA THR A 58 25.42 0.23 6.61
C THR A 58 24.36 -0.87 6.72
N ARG A 59 23.19 -0.55 7.29
CA ARG A 59 22.08 -1.51 7.45
C ARG A 59 21.16 -1.52 6.24
N PHE A 60 20.89 -0.36 5.69
CA PHE A 60 19.88 -0.15 4.66
C PHE A 60 20.45 0.76 3.55
N PRO A 61 20.95 0.17 2.45
CA PRO A 61 21.39 0.96 1.31
C PRO A 61 20.19 1.67 0.67
N ILE A 62 20.47 2.81 0.04
CA ILE A 62 19.48 3.58 -0.74
C ILE A 62 18.82 2.68 -1.77
N LEU A 63 17.48 2.68 -1.77
CA LEU A 63 16.69 1.94 -2.74
C LEU A 63 16.68 2.69 -4.07
N PRO A 64 16.75 1.99 -5.21
CA PRO A 64 16.58 2.58 -6.53
C PRO A 64 15.09 2.88 -6.79
N LEU A 65 14.56 3.90 -6.10
CA LEU A 65 13.11 4.18 -6.10
C LEU A 65 12.56 4.50 -7.49
N VAL A 66 13.35 5.13 -8.35
CA VAL A 66 12.96 5.42 -9.75
C VAL A 66 12.71 4.11 -10.50
N ASP A 67 13.66 3.18 -10.45
CA ASP A 67 13.54 1.87 -11.11
C ASP A 67 12.38 1.06 -10.53
N MET A 68 12.21 1.08 -9.20
CA MET A 68 11.10 0.41 -8.52
C MET A 68 9.74 1.00 -8.91
N ARG A 69 9.63 2.32 -9.11
CA ARG A 69 8.40 2.97 -9.60
C ARG A 69 8.10 2.55 -11.03
N SER A 70 9.09 2.61 -11.92
CA SER A 70 8.92 2.16 -13.31
C SER A 70 8.52 0.70 -13.38
N GLU A 71 9.07 -0.14 -12.49
CA GLU A 71 8.64 -1.53 -12.37
C GLU A 71 7.17 -1.66 -12.01
N VAL A 72 6.70 -0.93 -10.99
CA VAL A 72 5.29 -0.92 -10.57
C VAL A 72 4.36 -0.39 -11.68
N GLU A 73 4.76 0.66 -12.40
CA GLU A 73 3.98 1.21 -13.53
C GLU A 73 3.88 0.23 -14.71
N ASN A 74 4.92 -0.55 -14.96
CA ASN A 74 4.95 -1.56 -16.02
C ASN A 74 4.09 -2.80 -15.72
N ILE A 75 3.67 -2.99 -14.47
CA ILE A 75 2.71 -4.02 -14.11
C ILE A 75 1.36 -3.64 -14.73
N LYS A 76 0.99 -4.34 -15.81
CA LYS A 76 -0.20 -4.03 -16.62
C LYS A 76 -1.45 -3.83 -15.75
N THR A 77 -1.91 -2.58 -15.66
CA THR A 77 -3.14 -2.20 -14.92
C THR A 77 -4.39 -2.23 -15.80
N HIS A 78 -4.27 -2.54 -17.09
CA HIS A 78 -5.39 -2.64 -18.02
C HIS A 78 -6.19 -3.94 -17.82
N HIS A 79 -6.81 -4.04 -16.66
CA HIS A 79 -7.85 -5.00 -16.31
C HIS A 79 -9.20 -4.30 -16.45
N GLN A 80 -9.54 -3.85 -17.67
CA GLN A 80 -10.91 -3.41 -17.90
C GLN A 80 -11.80 -4.66 -17.87
N PRO A 81 -12.83 -4.71 -17.01
CA PRO A 81 -13.91 -5.65 -17.18
C PRO A 81 -14.64 -5.23 -18.46
N ARG A 82 -14.18 -5.70 -19.62
CA ARG A 82 -15.04 -5.72 -20.79
C ARG A 82 -16.26 -6.55 -20.38
N SER A 83 -17.43 -6.05 -20.73
CA SER A 83 -18.76 -6.57 -20.43
C SER A 83 -18.98 -8.06 -20.77
N ASP A 84 -18.00 -8.71 -21.41
CA ASP A 84 -18.11 -10.01 -22.07
C ASP A 84 -17.18 -11.07 -21.46
N LEU A 85 -16.60 -10.86 -20.27
CA LEU A 85 -15.85 -11.92 -19.57
C LEU A 85 -16.80 -12.93 -18.92
N SER A 86 -17.45 -13.73 -19.75
CA SER A 86 -18.32 -14.85 -19.32
C SER A 86 -17.60 -16.20 -19.30
N ASP A 87 -16.34 -16.26 -19.74
CA ASP A 87 -15.55 -17.49 -19.76
C ASP A 87 -14.77 -17.70 -18.44
N PRO A 88 -15.04 -18.79 -17.68
CA PRO A 88 -14.32 -19.13 -16.46
C PRO A 88 -12.81 -19.27 -16.64
N VAL A 89 -12.34 -19.75 -17.79
CA VAL A 89 -10.90 -19.96 -18.05
C VAL A 89 -10.19 -18.61 -18.13
N SER A 90 -10.77 -17.66 -18.87
CA SER A 90 -10.27 -16.29 -18.98
C SER A 90 -10.26 -15.55 -17.64
N LEU A 91 -11.29 -15.73 -16.80
CA LEU A 91 -11.33 -15.17 -15.44
C LEU A 91 -10.24 -15.76 -14.55
N GLY A 92 -10.03 -17.08 -14.59
CA GLY A 92 -8.97 -17.75 -13.85
C GLY A 92 -7.57 -17.25 -14.24
N ALA A 93 -7.33 -17.05 -15.54
CA ALA A 93 -6.08 -16.48 -16.02
C ALA A 93 -5.86 -15.04 -15.50
N LYS A 94 -6.91 -14.21 -15.50
CA LYS A 94 -6.86 -12.84 -14.97
C LYS A 94 -6.60 -12.79 -13.46
N MET A 95 -7.21 -13.70 -12.70
CA MET A 95 -6.91 -13.85 -11.27
C MET A 95 -5.44 -14.22 -11.04
N GLY A 96 -4.89 -15.14 -11.84
CA GLY A 96 -3.48 -15.51 -11.79
C GLY A 96 -2.55 -14.33 -12.09
N GLU A 97 -2.85 -13.54 -13.12
CA GLU A 97 -2.12 -12.29 -13.44
C GLU A 97 -2.13 -11.32 -12.25
N CYS A 98 -3.28 -11.10 -11.61
CA CYS A 98 -3.39 -10.27 -10.42
C CYS A 98 -2.54 -10.82 -9.26
N SER A 99 -2.56 -12.13 -9.00
CA SER A 99 -1.76 -12.73 -7.94
C SER A 99 -0.26 -12.55 -8.17
N VAL A 100 0.22 -12.73 -9.41
CA VAL A 100 1.65 -12.52 -9.77
C VAL A 100 2.03 -11.05 -9.61
N ALA A 101 1.21 -10.13 -10.12
CA ALA A 101 1.40 -8.69 -9.97
C ALA A 101 1.53 -8.28 -8.50
N ARG A 102 0.60 -8.75 -7.66
CA ARG A 102 0.60 -8.48 -6.22
C ARG A 102 1.80 -9.07 -5.49
N GLY A 103 2.21 -10.29 -5.85
CA GLY A 103 3.43 -10.89 -5.31
C GLY A 103 4.63 -9.97 -5.54
N ARG A 104 4.76 -9.43 -6.76
CA ARG A 104 5.86 -8.51 -7.07
C ARG A 104 5.74 -7.18 -6.33
N ILE A 105 4.57 -6.58 -6.27
CA ILE A 105 4.34 -5.33 -5.52
C ILE A 105 4.66 -5.53 -4.04
N ALA A 106 4.26 -6.66 -3.44
CA ALA A 106 4.53 -6.99 -2.05
C ALA A 106 6.04 -7.11 -1.76
N GLU A 107 6.83 -7.71 -2.67
CA GLU A 107 8.28 -7.76 -2.54
C GLU A 107 8.92 -6.36 -2.52
N LEU A 108 8.46 -5.47 -3.40
CA LEU A 108 8.96 -4.09 -3.46
C LEU A 108 8.54 -3.28 -2.23
N LEU A 109 7.28 -3.42 -1.79
CA LEU A 109 6.76 -2.82 -0.58
C LEU A 109 7.51 -3.31 0.66
N PHE A 110 7.81 -4.61 0.77
CA PHE A 110 8.55 -5.17 1.90
C PHE A 110 9.92 -4.49 2.06
N LYS A 111 10.67 -4.32 0.95
CA LYS A 111 11.96 -3.61 0.96
C LYS A 111 11.80 -2.17 1.43
N ALA A 112 10.80 -1.45 0.93
CA ALA A 112 10.57 -0.05 1.29
C ALA A 112 10.12 0.11 2.76
N LEU A 113 9.17 -0.70 3.20
CA LEU A 113 8.62 -0.70 4.56
C LEU A 113 9.67 -1.07 5.61
N ALA A 114 10.60 -1.97 5.29
CA ALA A 114 11.71 -2.31 6.18
C ALA A 114 12.63 -1.11 6.48
N GLN A 115 12.76 -0.17 5.55
CA GLN A 115 13.66 0.98 5.68
C GLN A 115 12.97 2.25 6.20
N ALA A 116 11.70 2.46 5.84
CA ALA A 116 10.94 3.68 6.14
C ALA A 116 10.97 4.15 7.60
N PRO A 117 10.78 3.30 8.63
CA PRO A 117 10.82 3.76 10.01
C PRO A 117 12.20 4.29 10.41
N LEU A 118 13.28 3.67 9.91
CA LEU A 118 14.65 4.06 10.26
C LEU A 118 15.06 5.37 9.60
N TRP A 119 14.66 5.60 8.35
CA TRP A 119 14.86 6.89 7.69
C TRP A 119 14.09 8.00 8.40
N LYS A 120 12.85 7.74 8.82
CA LYS A 120 12.06 8.68 9.67
C LYS A 120 12.77 9.03 10.98
N THR A 121 13.26 8.01 11.69
CA THR A 121 13.97 8.22 12.96
C THR A 121 15.27 8.97 12.75
N THR A 122 16.04 8.61 11.71
CA THR A 122 17.27 9.31 11.34
C THR A 122 17.00 10.79 11.08
N LEU A 123 16.00 11.09 10.26
CA LEU A 123 15.61 12.47 9.96
C LEU A 123 15.18 13.23 11.23
N THR A 124 14.41 12.58 12.11
CA THR A 124 13.99 13.18 13.38
C THR A 124 15.19 13.53 14.28
N LEU A 125 16.17 12.64 14.37
CA LEU A 125 17.41 12.87 15.13
C LEU A 125 18.25 14.00 14.53
N LEU A 126 18.37 14.03 13.20
CA LEU A 126 19.09 15.10 12.50
C LEU A 126 18.40 16.45 12.71
N ASN A 127 17.08 16.52 12.57
CA ASN A 127 16.31 17.74 12.79
C ASN A 127 16.43 18.22 14.24
N GLY A 128 16.37 17.32 15.22
CA GLY A 128 16.62 17.65 16.62
C GLY A 128 18.03 18.21 16.87
N LYS A 129 19.06 17.62 16.24
CA LYS A 129 20.45 18.10 16.36
C LYS A 129 20.65 19.46 15.68
N VAL A 130 20.10 19.66 14.49
CA VAL A 130 20.14 20.97 13.79
C VAL A 130 19.46 22.03 14.65
N TRP A 131 18.26 21.77 15.16
CA TRP A 131 17.55 22.70 16.04
C TRP A 131 18.36 23.08 17.28
N LYS A 132 18.95 22.10 17.96
CA LYS A 132 19.79 22.35 19.14
C LYS A 132 21.01 23.21 18.80
N ASP A 133 21.67 22.92 17.68
CA ASP A 133 22.85 23.68 17.25
C ASP A 133 22.47 25.10 16.82
N HIS A 134 21.29 25.30 16.23
CA HIS A 134 20.72 26.61 15.93
C HIS A 134 20.43 27.43 17.17
N ASP A 135 19.77 26.82 18.16
CA ASP A 135 19.39 27.45 19.42
C ASP A 135 20.64 27.91 20.20
N THR A 136 21.64 27.03 20.28
CA THR A 136 22.91 27.32 20.97
C THR A 136 23.71 28.44 20.29
N LYS A 137 23.56 28.62 18.97
CA LYS A 137 24.33 29.60 18.16
C LYS A 137 23.58 30.92 17.93
N GLY A 138 22.43 31.12 18.58
CA GLY A 138 21.68 32.38 18.52
C GLY A 138 20.98 32.64 17.18
N ALA A 139 20.80 31.60 16.35
CA ALA A 139 20.24 31.73 15.00
C ALA A 139 18.69 31.63 15.00
N HIS A 140 18.03 32.16 16.03
CA HIS A 140 16.59 31.99 16.35
C HIS A 140 15.59 32.55 15.31
N ARG A 141 16.00 32.92 14.09
CA ARG A 141 15.11 33.59 13.11
C ARG A 141 15.12 33.01 11.70
N ARG A 142 15.66 31.82 11.45
CA ARG A 142 15.72 31.26 10.09
C ARG A 142 15.29 29.79 10.05
N GLU A 143 13.99 29.54 10.00
CA GLU A 143 13.43 28.23 9.63
C GLU A 143 14.02 27.71 8.31
N GLY A 144 14.36 28.62 7.37
CA GLY A 144 14.98 28.28 6.09
C GLY A 144 16.36 27.61 6.18
N LEU A 145 17.16 27.85 7.23
CA LEU A 145 18.48 27.21 7.36
C LEU A 145 18.40 25.74 7.78
N ILE A 146 17.35 25.36 8.51
CA ILE A 146 17.15 23.95 8.93
C ILE A 146 16.88 23.08 7.71
N MET A 147 16.08 23.60 6.78
CA MET A 147 15.77 22.96 5.51
C MET A 147 17.03 22.73 4.68
N GLU A 148 17.94 23.70 4.60
CA GLU A 148 19.17 23.59 3.78
C GLU A 148 20.11 22.46 4.22
N HIS A 149 20.17 22.15 5.53
CA HIS A 149 21.13 21.19 6.07
C HIS A 149 20.70 19.71 5.92
N ASN A 150 19.40 19.44 5.86
CA ASN A 150 18.82 18.09 5.80
C ASN A 150 17.97 17.81 4.56
N TYR A 151 17.83 18.78 3.64
CA TYR A 151 16.97 18.66 2.46
C TYR A 151 17.16 17.35 1.67
N ASP A 152 18.41 16.93 1.49
CA ASP A 152 18.78 15.69 0.83
C ASP A 152 18.19 14.43 1.48
N VAL A 153 18.22 14.36 2.82
CA VAL A 153 17.65 13.26 3.60
C VAL A 153 16.12 13.34 3.61
N GLU A 154 15.56 14.55 3.68
CA GLU A 154 14.12 14.81 3.62
C GLU A 154 13.52 14.40 2.27
N CYS A 155 14.20 14.75 1.17
CA CYS A 155 13.83 14.34 -0.17
C CYS A 155 13.76 12.82 -0.27
N TYR A 156 14.77 12.11 0.22
CA TYR A 156 14.77 10.65 0.17
C TYR A 156 13.65 10.02 1.02
N ASP A 157 13.43 10.47 2.26
CA ASP A 157 12.32 9.97 3.10
C ASP A 157 10.95 10.26 2.45
N SER A 158 10.78 11.45 1.87
CA SER A 158 9.57 11.83 1.14
C SER A 158 9.34 10.95 -0.09
N GLU A 159 10.37 10.73 -0.90
CA GLU A 159 10.30 9.85 -2.07
C GLU A 159 9.97 8.40 -1.70
N LEU A 160 10.55 7.91 -0.60
CA LEU A 160 10.30 6.57 -0.07
C LEU A 160 8.85 6.43 0.39
N ARG A 161 8.32 7.41 1.13
CA ARG A 161 6.90 7.44 1.54
C ARG A 161 5.96 7.55 0.34
N GLY A 162 6.31 8.39 -0.63
CA GLY A 162 5.57 8.53 -1.87
C GLY A 162 5.49 7.22 -2.64
N PHE A 163 6.62 6.50 -2.74
CA PHE A 163 6.66 5.16 -3.32
C PHE A 163 5.75 4.18 -2.56
N ILE A 164 5.86 4.10 -1.23
CA ILE A 164 5.03 3.20 -0.41
C ILE A 164 3.54 3.48 -0.63
N SER A 165 3.14 4.76 -0.58
CA SER A 165 1.75 5.16 -0.79
C SER A 165 1.23 4.73 -2.17
N ALA A 166 1.99 5.02 -3.23
CA ALA A 166 1.61 4.66 -4.60
C ALA A 166 1.54 3.14 -4.80
N ALA A 167 2.54 2.40 -4.32
CA ALA A 167 2.59 0.94 -4.45
C ALA A 167 1.47 0.26 -3.64
N SER A 168 1.15 0.76 -2.43
CA SER A 168 0.01 0.27 -1.65
C SER A 168 -1.33 0.54 -2.32
N HIS A 169 -1.50 1.70 -2.96
CA HIS A 169 -2.70 1.99 -3.74
C HIS A 169 -2.87 0.99 -4.89
N ILE A 170 -1.78 0.66 -5.58
CA ILE A 170 -1.80 -0.30 -6.69
C ILE A 170 -2.05 -1.73 -6.20
N ASP A 171 -1.47 -2.16 -5.07
CA ASP A 171 -1.80 -3.46 -4.46
C ASP A 171 -3.29 -3.57 -4.11
N ASN A 172 -3.86 -2.53 -3.50
CA ASN A 172 -5.29 -2.47 -3.19
C ASN A 172 -6.16 -2.54 -4.46
N PHE A 173 -5.73 -1.89 -5.54
CA PHE A 173 -6.41 -1.99 -6.83
C PHE A 173 -6.42 -3.43 -7.36
N PHE A 174 -5.27 -4.13 -7.34
CA PHE A 174 -5.21 -5.53 -7.77
C PHE A 174 -5.96 -6.47 -6.85
N GLN A 175 -6.01 -6.21 -5.54
CA GLN A 175 -6.86 -6.95 -4.59
C GLN A 175 -8.33 -6.79 -4.95
N ALA A 176 -8.80 -5.57 -5.21
CA ALA A 176 -10.19 -5.32 -5.61
C ALA A 176 -10.54 -5.99 -6.95
N GLN A 177 -9.62 -5.99 -7.93
CA GLN A 177 -9.80 -6.70 -9.20
C GLN A 177 -9.88 -8.21 -8.99
N PHE A 178 -8.97 -8.78 -8.19
CA PHE A 178 -8.98 -10.20 -7.85
C PHE A 178 -10.30 -10.61 -7.20
N ASP A 179 -10.80 -9.83 -6.24
CA ASP A 179 -12.08 -10.10 -5.57
C ASP A 179 -13.26 -9.98 -6.53
N SER A 180 -13.21 -9.01 -7.47
CA SER A 180 -14.21 -8.87 -8.52
C SER A 180 -14.28 -10.10 -9.43
N TYR A 181 -13.13 -10.58 -9.91
CA TYR A 181 -13.05 -11.78 -10.75
C TYR A 181 -13.47 -13.05 -9.99
N SER A 182 -13.07 -13.19 -8.73
CA SER A 182 -13.50 -14.30 -7.86
C SER A 182 -15.03 -14.35 -7.71
N ARG A 183 -15.68 -13.19 -7.51
CA ARG A 183 -17.15 -13.09 -7.45
C ARG A 183 -17.82 -13.45 -8.77
N GLN A 184 -17.25 -13.02 -9.90
CA GLN A 184 -17.77 -13.38 -11.23
C GLN A 184 -17.68 -14.89 -11.49
N LEU A 185 -16.54 -15.50 -11.15
CA LEU A 185 -16.35 -16.95 -11.26
C LEU A 185 -17.37 -17.71 -10.41
N THR A 186 -17.58 -17.27 -9.17
CA THR A 186 -18.57 -17.86 -8.25
C THR A 186 -19.99 -17.75 -8.81
N ARG A 187 -20.36 -16.62 -9.42
CA ARG A 187 -21.67 -16.45 -10.07
C ARG A 187 -21.87 -17.41 -11.24
N ILE A 188 -20.86 -17.60 -12.07
CA ILE A 188 -20.92 -18.55 -13.20
C ILE A 188 -21.08 -19.99 -12.68
N ASP A 189 -20.33 -20.39 -11.65
CA ASP A 189 -20.44 -21.73 -11.05
C ASP A 189 -21.84 -21.99 -10.46
N VAL A 190 -22.43 -20.99 -9.78
CA VAL A 190 -23.82 -21.07 -9.28
C VAL A 190 -24.82 -21.16 -10.44
N GLN A 191 -24.66 -20.34 -11.50
CA GLN A 191 -25.54 -20.40 -12.67
C GLN A 191 -25.45 -21.74 -13.39
N ASN A 192 -24.27 -22.33 -13.52
CA ASN A 192 -24.11 -23.65 -14.12
C ASN A 192 -24.76 -24.74 -13.27
N LYS A 193 -24.64 -24.66 -11.94
CA LYS A 193 -25.29 -25.61 -11.02
C LYS A 193 -26.82 -25.49 -11.01
N VAL A 194 -27.36 -24.28 -11.14
CA VAL A 194 -28.81 -24.01 -11.16
C VAL A 194 -29.42 -24.20 -12.56
N GLY A 195 -28.68 -23.90 -13.63
CA GLY A 195 -29.11 -24.07 -15.02
C GLY A 195 -29.25 -25.53 -15.47
N VAL A 196 -28.52 -26.45 -14.83
CA VAL A 196 -28.76 -27.90 -14.97
C VAL A 196 -30.10 -28.30 -14.36
N VAL A 197 -30.55 -27.62 -13.30
CA VAL A 197 -31.86 -27.89 -12.68
C VAL A 197 -33.00 -27.32 -13.53
N HIS A 198 -32.84 -26.14 -14.13
CA HIS A 198 -33.90 -25.55 -14.96
C HIS A 198 -34.01 -26.13 -16.38
N SER A 199 -32.94 -26.61 -17.00
CA SER A 199 -33.03 -27.27 -18.31
C SER A 199 -33.63 -28.68 -18.24
N ALA A 200 -33.43 -29.40 -17.12
CA ALA A 200 -34.12 -30.66 -16.86
C ALA A 200 -35.63 -30.46 -16.59
N ILE A 201 -36.02 -29.35 -15.97
CA ILE A 201 -37.44 -29.04 -15.69
C ILE A 201 -38.15 -28.46 -16.93
N ALA A 202 -37.48 -27.69 -17.78
CA ALA A 202 -38.08 -27.13 -19.00
C ALA A 202 -38.33 -28.21 -20.08
N SER A 203 -37.52 -29.27 -20.13
CA SER A 203 -37.69 -30.36 -21.10
C SER A 203 -38.86 -31.31 -20.78
N GLU A 204 -39.43 -31.27 -19.57
CA GLU A 204 -40.61 -32.07 -19.19
C GLU A 204 -41.94 -31.30 -19.28
N VAL A 205 -41.91 -29.99 -19.55
CA VAL A 205 -43.11 -29.12 -19.52
C VAL A 205 -43.58 -28.68 -20.91
N GLU A 206 -42.85 -28.99 -21.99
CA GLU A 206 -43.26 -28.66 -23.37
C GLU A 206 -44.30 -29.62 -24.00
N SER A 207 -44.86 -30.56 -23.25
CA SER A 207 -45.91 -31.48 -23.73
C SER A 207 -47.30 -31.18 -23.16
N ILE A 208 -47.72 -29.90 -23.11
CA ILE A 208 -49.12 -29.54 -22.90
C ILE A 208 -49.57 -28.58 -24.01
N GLU A 209 -50.62 -29.02 -24.69
CA GLU A 209 -51.25 -28.47 -25.88
C GLU A 209 -51.53 -26.96 -25.83
N SER A 210 -51.14 -26.26 -26.90
CA SER A 210 -51.50 -24.88 -27.20
C SER A 210 -52.98 -24.77 -27.59
N VAL A 211 -53.77 -24.05 -26.80
CA VAL A 211 -55.14 -23.59 -27.11
C VAL A 211 -55.07 -22.11 -27.56
N PRO A 212 -55.87 -21.65 -28.55
CA PRO A 212 -55.60 -20.40 -29.25
C PRO A 212 -56.03 -19.15 -28.48
N SER A 213 -55.26 -18.08 -28.64
CA SER A 213 -55.47 -16.75 -28.06
C SER A 213 -56.70 -16.05 -28.67
N VAL A 214 -57.59 -15.56 -27.81
CA VAL A 214 -58.63 -14.59 -28.18
C VAL A 214 -58.13 -13.19 -27.85
N GLN A 215 -58.14 -12.34 -28.86
CA GLN A 215 -57.87 -10.89 -28.78
C GLN A 215 -58.93 -10.20 -27.91
N ALA A 216 -58.49 -9.27 -27.07
CA ALA A 216 -59.31 -8.17 -26.60
C ALA A 216 -58.43 -6.92 -26.49
N ASP A 217 -58.67 -5.99 -27.40
CA ASP A 217 -58.24 -4.60 -27.31
C ASP A 217 -58.85 -3.96 -26.06
N SER A 218 -58.05 -3.22 -25.30
CA SER A 218 -58.55 -2.15 -24.44
C SER A 218 -57.45 -1.11 -24.27
N GLU A 219 -57.51 -0.07 -25.10
CA GLU A 219 -56.86 1.23 -24.87
C GLU A 219 -57.46 1.86 -23.59
N LEU A 220 -56.60 2.54 -22.81
CA LEU A 220 -56.88 3.25 -21.55
C LEU A 220 -57.07 2.38 -20.30
N ASP A 221 -55.95 2.00 -19.67
CA ASP A 221 -55.90 1.82 -18.21
C ASP A 221 -54.48 2.13 -17.69
N ASP A 222 -53.94 3.27 -18.11
CA ASP A 222 -52.96 4.01 -17.31
C ASP A 222 -53.75 5.04 -16.51
N LEU A 223 -53.83 4.86 -15.18
CA LEU A 223 -53.70 5.90 -14.15
C LEU A 223 -54.10 5.34 -12.77
N ASP A 224 -53.12 5.32 -11.87
CA ASP A 224 -53.26 5.24 -10.41
C ASP A 224 -54.05 4.06 -9.81
N THR A 225 -53.32 2.99 -9.47
CA THR A 225 -53.66 2.19 -8.29
C THR A 225 -52.39 1.74 -7.56
N ILE A 226 -52.03 2.51 -6.52
CA ILE A 226 -51.20 2.01 -5.42
C ILE A 226 -52.14 1.21 -4.53
N GLU A 227 -52.03 -0.12 -4.53
CA GLU A 227 -52.71 -0.95 -3.53
C GLU A 227 -51.69 -1.59 -2.59
N SER A 228 -51.67 -1.03 -1.38
CA SER A 228 -50.99 -1.53 -0.19
C SER A 228 -51.49 -2.92 0.18
N GLY A 229 -50.59 -3.88 0.37
CA GLY A 229 -50.94 -5.22 0.84
C GLY A 229 -49.76 -6.03 1.35
N THR A 230 -49.08 -5.54 2.40
CA THR A 230 -48.08 -6.34 3.13
C THR A 230 -48.72 -7.60 3.70
N VAL A 231 -48.21 -8.79 3.35
CA VAL A 231 -48.36 -10.00 4.18
C VAL A 231 -46.97 -10.57 4.47
N MET A 232 -46.41 -10.19 5.62
CA MET A 232 -45.33 -10.93 6.26
C MET A 232 -45.92 -12.22 6.86
N SER A 233 -45.56 -13.38 6.30
CA SER A 233 -45.84 -14.66 6.96
C SER A 233 -44.87 -14.85 8.13
N ARG A 234 -45.44 -14.70 9.33
CA ARG A 234 -44.81 -14.93 10.62
C ARG A 234 -44.69 -16.44 10.85
N VAL A 235 -43.50 -17.02 10.73
CA VAL A 235 -43.25 -18.37 11.25
C VAL A 235 -43.15 -18.30 12.77
N ARG A 236 -44.20 -18.73 13.50
CA ARG A 236 -44.18 -18.90 14.96
C ARG A 236 -43.74 -20.33 15.33
N LYS A 237 -42.58 -20.37 16.01
CA LYS A 237 -42.14 -21.26 17.11
C LYS A 237 -42.66 -22.71 17.19
N GLY A 238 -41.70 -23.63 17.20
CA GLY A 238 -41.77 -24.88 17.95
C GLY A 238 -40.37 -25.48 18.11
N GLY A 239 -39.90 -25.64 19.36
CA GLY A 239 -38.70 -26.42 19.69
C GLY A 239 -37.56 -25.62 20.32
N LEU A 240 -37.70 -25.29 21.61
CA LEU A 240 -36.54 -25.12 22.49
C LEU A 240 -35.81 -26.47 22.56
N VAL A 241 -34.57 -26.52 22.10
CA VAL A 241 -33.58 -27.46 22.63
C VAL A 241 -32.47 -26.62 23.22
N GLN A 242 -32.48 -26.57 24.53
CA GLN A 242 -31.42 -26.09 25.40
C GLN A 242 -30.19 -26.97 25.12
N ARG A 243 -29.11 -26.38 24.58
CA ARG A 243 -27.78 -26.98 24.67
C ARG A 243 -26.96 -26.08 25.57
N ASP A 244 -26.75 -26.58 26.79
CA ASP A 244 -25.78 -26.06 27.72
C ASP A 244 -24.39 -26.14 27.07
N PHE A 245 -23.70 -25.00 26.99
CA PHE A 245 -22.27 -24.98 26.71
C PHE A 245 -21.53 -25.17 28.05
N PRO A 246 -20.74 -26.23 28.22
CA PRO A 246 -19.78 -26.26 29.31
C PRO A 246 -18.71 -25.20 29.03
N GLY A 247 -18.45 -24.38 30.04
CA GLY A 247 -17.36 -23.42 30.02
C GLY A 247 -16.01 -24.12 29.85
N SER A 248 -15.14 -23.48 29.08
CA SER A 248 -13.70 -23.74 29.12
C SER A 248 -12.98 -22.40 29.01
N GLU A 249 -12.64 -21.89 30.19
CA GLU A 249 -11.33 -21.31 30.54
C GLU A 249 -10.51 -20.76 29.35
N ILE A 250 -10.53 -19.44 29.22
CA ILE A 250 -9.46 -18.67 28.60
C ILE A 250 -8.93 -17.77 29.71
N ASP A 251 -7.97 -18.28 30.45
CA ASP A 251 -6.95 -17.52 31.17
C ASP A 251 -5.70 -18.40 31.20
N ASP A 252 -4.53 -17.77 31.26
CA ASP A 252 -3.17 -18.36 31.23
C ASP A 252 -2.53 -18.60 29.85
N PHE A 253 -2.19 -17.51 29.15
CA PHE A 253 -0.99 -17.50 28.31
C PHE A 253 -0.31 -16.12 28.27
N LEU A 254 -0.07 -15.52 29.43
CA LEU A 254 0.89 -14.43 29.60
C LEU A 254 1.51 -14.51 31.00
N ASP A 255 2.48 -15.39 31.18
CA ASP A 255 3.56 -15.20 32.16
C ASP A 255 4.72 -16.12 31.79
N GLY A 256 5.84 -15.53 31.36
CA GLY A 256 7.03 -16.32 31.02
C GLY A 256 8.03 -15.69 30.06
N ILE A 257 8.22 -14.37 30.07
CA ILE A 257 9.51 -13.76 29.66
C ILE A 257 9.86 -12.68 30.67
N GLY A 258 10.55 -13.12 31.72
CA GLY A 258 11.31 -12.32 32.68
C GLY A 258 12.60 -13.07 33.00
#